data_AF-A0A4Q0VT15-F1
#
_entry.id   AF-A0A4Q0VT15-F1
#
_cell.length_a   1.000
_cell.length_b   1.000
_cell.length_c   1.000
_cell.angle_alpha   90.00
_cell.angle_beta   90.00
_cell.angle_gamma   90.00
#
_symmetry.space_group_name_H-M   'P 1'
#
loop_
_entity.id
_entity.type
_entity.pdbx_description
1 polymer ?
#
loop_
_entity_poly.entity_id
_entity_poly.type
_entity_poly.pdbx_seq_one_letter_code
_entity_poly.pdbx_strand_id
1 'polypeptide(L)'
;MKKLLTVLVGAALVLGACGGGNEAAPATPAPAETPATDAVAGSFDATAAEATYKQSCAACHGANLQGASAPTLVGTGLTKEEILTILREGQGTMPAGLVRDGAEVEENLAAWIAAQ
;
A
#
# COMPACT_ATOMS: atom_id res chain seq x y z
N MET A 1 -57.35 -0.86 -4.29
CA MET A 1 -57.98 -2.19 -4.15
C MET A 1 -56.90 -3.22 -3.88
N LYS A 2 -56.98 -3.90 -2.73
CA LYS A 2 -56.46 -5.26 -2.46
C LYS A 2 -54.94 -5.48 -2.74
N LYS A 3 -54.07 -5.71 -1.76
CA LYS A 3 -54.24 -6.41 -0.47
C LYS A 3 -53.13 -5.99 0.51
N LEU A 4 -53.54 -5.50 1.68
CA LEU A 4 -52.84 -5.68 2.95
C LEU A 4 -53.09 -7.12 3.42
N LEU A 5 -52.15 -7.70 4.18
CA LEU A 5 -52.29 -8.66 5.30
C LEU A 5 -50.88 -9.28 5.57
N THR A 6 -50.10 -8.73 6.52
CA THR A 6 -49.99 -9.15 7.94
C THR A 6 -49.19 -10.42 8.22
N VAL A 7 -48.14 -10.22 9.03
CA VAL A 7 -47.76 -11.02 10.22
C VAL A 7 -46.97 -12.30 9.99
N LEU A 8 -45.69 -12.25 10.34
CA LEU A 8 -45.18 -12.99 11.51
C LEU A 8 -43.84 -12.41 11.98
N VAL A 9 -43.96 -11.60 13.04
CA VAL A 9 -42.85 -11.25 13.93
C VAL A 9 -42.40 -12.54 14.61
N GLY A 10 -41.27 -13.08 14.17
CA GLY A 10 -40.57 -14.18 14.83
C GLY A 10 -39.51 -13.61 15.76
N ALA A 11 -39.91 -13.23 16.98
CA ALA A 11 -38.98 -13.03 18.08
C ALA A 11 -38.69 -14.39 18.71
N ALA A 12 -37.48 -14.92 18.50
CA ALA A 12 -36.98 -16.04 19.30
C ALA A 12 -35.44 -16.05 19.34
N LEU A 13 -34.94 -15.76 20.55
CA LEU A 13 -33.80 -16.43 21.19
C LEU A 13 -32.40 -16.06 20.73
N VAL A 14 -31.92 -14.94 21.29
CA VAL A 14 -30.49 -14.76 21.61
C VAL A 14 -30.18 -15.60 22.85
N LEU A 15 -29.48 -16.71 22.65
CA LEU A 15 -28.73 -17.44 23.68
C LEU A 15 -27.28 -17.52 23.20
N GLY A 16 -26.48 -16.59 23.71
CA GLY A 16 -25.03 -16.58 23.50
C GLY A 16 -24.41 -17.84 24.10
N ALA A 17 -23.92 -18.70 23.22
CA ALA A 17 -23.03 -19.80 23.53
C ALA A 17 -21.63 -19.46 23.00
N CYS A 18 -20.66 -19.50 23.91
CA CYS A 18 -19.24 -19.28 23.70
C CYS A 18 -18.66 -20.30 22.70
N GLY A 19 -18.09 -19.85 21.59
CA GLY A 19 -17.38 -20.71 20.64
C GLY A 19 -17.02 -19.95 19.37
N GLY A 20 -15.73 -19.62 19.22
CA GLY A 20 -15.22 -18.64 18.26
C GLY A 20 -15.35 -19.00 16.78
N GLY A 21 -15.34 -17.95 15.95
CA GLY A 21 -15.27 -18.05 14.49
C GLY A 21 -15.65 -16.74 13.82
N ASN A 22 -14.67 -15.83 13.69
CA ASN A 22 -14.46 -14.87 12.60
C ASN A 22 -15.68 -14.37 11.79
N GLU A 23 -16.24 -13.21 12.15
CA GLU A 23 -16.91 -12.32 11.18
C GLU A 23 -16.77 -10.87 11.67
N ALA A 24 -15.70 -10.23 11.20
CA ALA A 24 -15.49 -8.79 11.34
C ALA A 24 -16.43 -8.05 10.37
N ALA A 25 -16.99 -6.96 10.88
CA ALA A 25 -17.91 -6.05 10.21
C ALA A 25 -17.51 -5.70 8.76
N PRO A 26 -18.48 -5.49 7.84
CA PRO A 26 -18.20 -4.74 6.65
C PRO A 26 -17.99 -3.27 7.06
N ALA A 27 -16.75 -2.93 7.37
CA ALA A 27 -16.27 -1.56 7.31
C ALA A 27 -16.35 -1.13 5.85
N THR A 28 -17.29 -0.24 5.54
CA THR A 28 -17.31 0.59 4.35
C THR A 28 -15.90 1.11 4.06
N PRO A 29 -15.24 0.74 2.94
CA PRO A 29 -14.11 1.51 2.50
C PRO A 29 -14.65 2.83 1.93
N ALA A 30 -14.37 3.92 2.63
CA ALA A 30 -14.38 5.24 2.04
C ALA A 30 -13.43 5.23 0.83
N PRO A 31 -13.84 5.73 -0.36
CA PRO A 31 -12.85 6.11 -1.34
C PRO A 31 -12.19 7.38 -0.82
N ALA A 32 -11.05 7.23 -0.15
CA ALA A 32 -10.06 8.29 -0.05
C ALA A 32 -9.36 8.40 -1.41
N GLU A 33 -10.08 8.87 -2.42
CA GLU A 33 -9.47 9.32 -3.67
C GLU A 33 -9.02 10.76 -3.44
N THR A 34 -7.78 10.90 -2.99
CA THR A 34 -7.00 12.11 -3.25
C THR A 34 -5.84 11.66 -4.10
N PRO A 35 -5.88 11.81 -5.44
CA PRO A 35 -4.64 11.84 -6.18
C PRO A 35 -3.97 13.16 -5.79
N ALA A 36 -3.05 13.10 -4.84
CA ALA A 36 -2.08 14.17 -4.62
C ALA A 36 -1.15 14.18 -5.84
N THR A 37 -1.68 14.72 -6.93
CA THR A 37 -0.93 15.09 -8.12
C THR A 37 -0.27 16.43 -7.81
N ASP A 38 0.84 16.39 -7.07
CA ASP A 38 1.77 17.51 -6.99
C ASP A 38 3.15 16.97 -6.62
N ALA A 39 3.81 16.38 -7.62
CA ALA A 39 5.23 16.11 -7.57
C ALA A 39 5.93 17.06 -8.54
N VAL A 40 6.70 18.00 -8.01
CA VAL A 40 7.88 18.51 -8.74
C VAL A 40 9.06 18.54 -7.79
N ALA A 41 9.88 17.49 -7.91
CA ALA A 41 11.34 17.58 -7.95
C ALA A 41 11.87 16.34 -8.68
N GLY A 42 11.74 16.35 -10.02
CA GLY A 42 12.15 15.26 -10.92
C GLY A 42 10.98 14.72 -11.74
N SER A 43 11.18 14.53 -13.06
CA SER A 43 10.19 13.89 -13.91
C SER A 43 10.18 12.40 -13.60
N PHE A 44 9.10 11.90 -12.99
CA PHE A 44 8.83 10.47 -12.81
C PHE A 44 7.33 10.20 -13.01
N ASP A 45 7.00 8.99 -13.45
CA ASP A 45 5.65 8.44 -13.44
C ASP A 45 5.37 7.83 -12.05
N ALA A 46 4.62 8.57 -11.23
CA ALA A 46 4.26 8.16 -9.89
C ALA A 46 3.43 6.87 -9.87
N THR A 47 2.55 6.66 -10.86
CA THR A 47 1.68 5.48 -10.91
C THR A 47 2.51 4.24 -11.19
N ALA A 48 3.43 4.32 -12.16
CA ALA A 48 4.35 3.23 -12.47
C ALA A 48 5.32 2.95 -11.31
N ALA A 49 5.88 3.99 -10.69
CA ALA A 49 6.78 3.84 -9.55
C ALA A 49 6.10 3.18 -8.35
N GLU A 50 4.87 3.60 -8.02
CA GLU A 50 4.10 3.01 -6.94
C GLU A 50 3.76 1.53 -7.23
N ALA A 51 3.47 1.18 -8.49
CA ALA A 51 3.26 -0.19 -8.90
C ALA A 51 4.51 -1.06 -8.67
N THR A 52 5.69 -0.59 -9.12
CA THR A 52 6.97 -1.27 -8.87
C THR A 52 7.26 -1.39 -7.37
N TYR A 53 7.01 -0.32 -6.60
CA TYR A 53 7.18 -0.31 -5.14
C TYR A 53 6.33 -1.38 -4.46
N LYS A 54 5.04 -1.46 -4.81
CA LYS A 54 4.12 -2.45 -4.25
C LYS A 54 4.52 -3.88 -4.58
N GLN A 55 5.10 -4.12 -5.75
CA GLN A 55 5.52 -5.45 -6.19
C GLN A 55 6.78 -5.93 -5.45
N SER A 56 7.77 -5.04 -5.25
CA SER A 56 9.13 -5.47 -4.84
C SER A 56 9.61 -4.93 -3.49
N CYS A 57 8.96 -3.91 -2.94
CA CYS A 57 9.50 -3.15 -1.80
C CYS A 57 8.58 -3.15 -0.58
N ALA A 58 7.26 -3.10 -0.80
CA ALA A 58 6.26 -2.91 0.25
C ALA A 58 6.26 -4.00 1.33
N ALA A 59 6.68 -5.22 0.99
CA ALA A 59 6.78 -6.32 1.95
C ALA A 59 7.76 -6.04 3.10
N CYS A 60 8.79 -5.23 2.85
CA CYS A 60 9.81 -4.88 3.84
C CYS A 60 9.69 -3.43 4.32
N HIS A 61 9.35 -2.50 3.43
CA HIS A 61 9.29 -1.07 3.71
C HIS A 61 7.87 -0.56 4.03
N GLY A 62 6.89 -1.47 4.12
CA GLY A 62 5.49 -1.17 4.43
C GLY A 62 4.68 -0.78 3.19
N ALA A 63 3.36 -0.88 3.26
CA ALA A 63 2.49 -0.56 2.12
C ALA A 63 2.56 0.92 1.69
N ASN A 64 2.91 1.81 2.62
CA ASN A 64 2.92 3.26 2.46
C ASN A 64 4.28 3.85 2.83
N LEU A 65 5.38 3.12 2.59
CA LEU A 65 6.75 3.58 2.87
C LEU A 65 7.07 3.83 4.35
N GLN A 66 6.17 3.51 5.27
CA GLN A 66 6.29 3.83 6.70
C GLN A 66 7.33 2.96 7.44
N GLY A 67 7.92 2.00 6.75
CA GLY A 67 8.78 0.97 7.32
C GLY A 67 7.98 -0.21 7.88
N ALA A 68 8.60 -1.39 7.85
CA ALA A 68 8.08 -2.60 8.48
C ALA A 68 9.26 -3.41 9.05
N SER A 69 9.72 -4.42 8.33
CA SER A 69 10.95 -5.15 8.67
C SER A 69 12.22 -4.43 8.20
N ALA A 70 12.07 -3.45 7.30
CA ALA A 70 13.10 -2.51 6.87
C ALA A 70 12.68 -1.06 7.23
N PRO A 71 13.62 -0.11 7.23
CA PRO A 71 13.35 1.28 7.63
C PRO A 71 12.29 1.99 6.77
N THR A 72 11.76 3.10 7.28
CA THR A 72 10.93 4.03 6.49
C THR A 72 11.69 4.56 5.27
N LEU A 73 10.95 4.80 4.19
CA LEU A 73 11.46 5.45 2.97
C LEU A 73 10.90 6.87 2.77
N VAL A 74 10.08 7.36 3.71
CA VAL A 74 9.60 8.75 3.75
C VAL A 74 10.64 9.64 4.42
N GLY A 75 10.95 10.79 3.83
CA GLY A 75 11.81 11.79 4.45
C GLY A 75 13.24 11.30 4.73
N THR A 76 13.75 10.39 3.91
CA THR A 76 15.08 9.79 4.09
C THR A 76 16.21 10.80 3.91
N GLY A 77 15.96 11.89 3.18
CA GLY A 77 16.96 12.86 2.76
C GLY A 77 17.93 12.33 1.70
N LEU A 78 17.70 11.12 1.17
CA LEU A 78 18.52 10.53 0.12
C LEU A 78 18.16 11.10 -1.26
N THR A 79 19.18 11.30 -2.07
CA THR A 79 19.04 11.68 -3.48
C THR A 79 18.65 10.48 -4.36
N LYS A 80 18.16 10.76 -5.57
CA LYS A 80 17.87 9.73 -6.58
C LYS A 80 19.08 8.83 -6.82
N GLU A 81 20.28 9.42 -6.92
CA GLU A 81 21.51 8.71 -7.24
C GLU A 81 21.95 7.77 -6.10
N GLU A 82 21.79 8.19 -4.85
CA GLU A 82 22.03 7.34 -3.67
C GLU A 82 21.04 6.18 -3.61
N ILE A 83 19.76 6.44 -3.87
CA ILE A 83 18.73 5.39 -3.91
C ILE A 83 19.01 4.40 -5.03
N LEU A 84 19.41 4.85 -6.23
CA LEU A 84 19.82 3.97 -7.33
C LEU A 84 20.99 3.08 -6.94
N THR A 85 21.97 3.64 -6.24
CA THR A 85 23.13 2.87 -5.77
C THR A 85 22.67 1.79 -4.79
N ILE A 86 21.81 2.12 -3.83
CA ILE A 86 21.24 1.16 -2.88
C ILE A 86 20.41 0.07 -3.60
N LEU A 87 19.62 0.42 -4.61
CA LEU A 87 18.83 -0.56 -5.37
C LEU A 87 19.74 -1.56 -6.13
N ARG A 88 20.87 -1.09 -6.65
CA ARG A 88 21.80 -1.88 -7.47
C ARG A 88 22.79 -2.69 -6.65
N GLU A 89 23.26 -2.15 -5.53
CA GLU A 89 24.30 -2.78 -4.70
C GLU A 89 23.71 -3.46 -3.45
N GLY A 90 22.47 -3.14 -3.09
CA GLY A 90 21.88 -3.51 -1.82
C GLY A 90 22.43 -2.68 -0.66
N GLN A 91 21.83 -2.81 0.51
CA GLN A 91 22.34 -2.17 1.73
C GLN A 91 21.93 -2.95 2.97
N GLY A 92 22.92 -3.38 3.75
CA GLY A 92 22.68 -4.19 4.95
C GLY A 92 21.97 -5.50 4.60
N THR A 93 20.71 -5.62 5.02
CA THR A 93 19.86 -6.78 4.72
C THR A 93 19.04 -6.63 3.44
N MET A 94 19.02 -5.44 2.82
CA MET A 94 18.34 -5.22 1.54
C MET A 94 19.18 -5.84 0.40
N PRO A 95 18.65 -6.81 -0.35
CA PRO A 95 19.38 -7.42 -1.46
C PRO A 95 19.44 -6.48 -2.67
N ALA A 96 20.50 -6.64 -3.46
CA ALA A 96 20.68 -5.99 -4.76
C ALA A 96 19.72 -6.53 -5.84
N GLY A 97 19.45 -5.72 -6.87
CA GLY A 97 18.82 -6.18 -8.11
C GLY A 97 17.36 -6.63 -7.95
N LEU A 98 16.63 -5.96 -7.06
CA LEU A 98 15.20 -6.22 -6.82
C LEU A 98 14.31 -5.74 -7.97
N VAL A 99 14.73 -4.70 -8.69
CA VAL A 99 14.06 -4.23 -9.90
C VAL A 99 14.74 -4.88 -11.09
N ARG A 100 13.99 -5.60 -11.93
CA ARG A 100 14.53 -6.36 -13.07
C ARG A 100 13.97 -5.91 -14.42
N ASP A 101 13.08 -4.94 -14.42
CA ASP A 101 12.37 -4.44 -15.59
C ASP A 101 13.15 -3.39 -16.38
N GLY A 102 14.43 -3.17 -16.02
CA GLY A 102 15.37 -2.30 -16.73
C GLY A 102 15.68 -1.00 -16.00
N ALA A 103 16.69 -0.29 -16.52
CA ALA A 103 17.23 0.92 -15.90
C ALA A 103 16.20 2.06 -15.80
N GLU A 104 15.30 2.20 -16.77
CA GLU A 104 14.26 3.23 -16.75
C GLU A 104 13.30 3.05 -15.56
N VAL A 105 12.92 1.80 -15.26
CA VAL A 105 12.05 1.49 -14.12
C VAL A 105 12.77 1.73 -12.79
N GLU A 106 14.05 1.35 -12.70
CA GLU A 106 14.89 1.67 -11.53
C GLU A 106 14.98 3.18 -11.29
N GLU A 107 15.24 3.94 -12.35
CA GLU A 107 15.36 5.40 -12.27
C GLU A 107 14.05 6.07 -11.90
N ASN A 108 12.93 5.59 -12.46
CA ASN A 108 11.60 6.08 -12.14
C ASN A 108 11.26 5.82 -10.66
N LEU A 109 11.52 4.61 -10.18
CA LEU A 109 11.30 4.24 -8.78
C LEU A 109 12.18 5.07 -7.83
N ALA A 110 13.48 5.20 -8.14
CA ALA A 110 14.40 5.94 -7.29
C ALA A 110 14.04 7.43 -7.21
N ALA A 111 13.65 8.04 -8.33
CA ALA A 111 13.22 9.43 -8.36
C ALA A 111 11.92 9.62 -7.55
N TRP A 112 10.97 8.69 -7.65
CA TRP A 112 9.75 8.72 -6.86
C TRP A 112 10.01 8.55 -5.36
N ILE A 113 10.90 7.63 -4.95
CA ILE A 113 11.27 7.44 -3.53
C ILE A 113 11.97 8.68 -2.97
N ALA A 114 12.85 9.33 -3.75
CA ALA A 114 13.54 10.55 -3.34
C ALA A 114 12.59 11.72 -3.04
N ALA A 115 11.39 11.69 -3.63
CA ALA A 115 10.36 12.71 -3.45
C ALA A 115 9.41 12.45 -2.26
N GLN A 116 9.61 11.36 -1.51
CA GLN A 116 8.77 10.99 -0.36
C GLN A 116 9.25 11.62 0.95
#